data_AF-A0A0F9K4N1-F1
#
_entry.id   AF-A0A0F9K4N1-F1
#
_cell.length_a   1.000
_cell.length_b   1.000
_cell.length_c   1.000
_cell.angle_alpha   90.00
_cell.angle_beta   90.00
_cell.angle_gamma   90.00
#
_symmetry.space_group_name_H-M   'P 1'
#
loop_
_entity.id
_entity.type
_entity.pdbx_description
1 polymer ?
#
loop_
_entity_poly.entity_id
_entity_poly.type
_entity_poly.pdbx_seq_one_letter_code
_entity_poly.pdbx_strand_id
1 'polypeptide(L)'
;ALIANGGHGAGIWSNISGEALDALSWLRLSLSAIDRTQNDWKEWLEVPVGSYDNDMVLGASYIWHDQSDVLGWTTIERLRWVAENTNVEYIRLLPDCSWDAREKVPERLQFLEGLVKRLGTPPFFTQHKVPAAPPRCWLGGLHPVLNTDGDVYPCDSLVLNPSAHQRFHPLWRQCHMSGVDEWISGEPHSCIDTSMCPACVFTHQNELLDAAMIEGLHKEFI
;
A
#
# COMPACT_ATOMS: atom_id res chain seq x y z
N ALA A 1 7.63 -6.30 5.53
CA ALA A 1 6.20 -5.98 5.70
C ALA A 1 5.39 -6.80 4.70
N LEU A 2 4.28 -7.41 5.13
CA LEU A 2 3.39 -8.19 4.25
C LEU A 2 2.04 -7.49 4.08
N ILE A 3 1.46 -7.54 2.88
CA ILE A 3 0.09 -7.07 2.61
C ILE A 3 -0.78 -8.28 2.30
N ALA A 4 -1.72 -8.61 3.19
CA ALA A 4 -2.67 -9.70 2.98
C ALA A 4 -3.96 -9.15 2.34
N ASN A 5 -4.32 -9.68 1.17
CA ASN A 5 -5.57 -9.30 0.50
C ASN A 5 -6.75 -10.08 1.05
N GLY A 6 -7.65 -9.39 1.76
CA GLY A 6 -8.93 -9.94 2.21
C GLY A 6 -9.92 -10.20 1.08
N GLY A 7 -9.50 -10.48 -0.16
CA GLY A 7 -10.36 -10.93 -1.28
C GLY A 7 -10.47 -12.46 -1.37
N HIS A 8 -9.47 -13.15 -0.81
CA HIS A 8 -9.32 -14.60 -0.71
C HIS A 8 -8.67 -14.99 0.63
N GLY A 9 -8.90 -14.17 1.66
CA GLY A 9 -8.10 -14.13 2.90
C GLY A 9 -8.09 -15.43 3.72
N ALA A 10 -9.15 -16.24 3.65
CA ALA A 10 -9.21 -17.51 4.37
C ALA A 10 -8.12 -18.51 3.95
N GLY A 11 -7.52 -18.36 2.75
CA GLY A 11 -6.48 -19.25 2.24
C GLY A 11 -5.06 -18.71 2.30
N ILE A 12 -4.84 -17.43 2.64
CA ILE A 12 -3.46 -16.90 2.65
C ILE A 12 -2.70 -17.34 3.91
N TRP A 13 -3.40 -17.40 5.04
CA TRP A 13 -2.81 -17.76 6.33
C TRP A 13 -2.30 -19.21 6.36
N SER A 14 -2.97 -20.13 5.66
CA SER A 14 -2.50 -21.52 5.55
C SER A 14 -1.25 -21.68 4.70
N ASN A 15 -0.87 -20.67 3.92
CA ASN A 15 0.31 -20.67 3.05
C ASN A 15 1.49 -19.89 3.64
N ILE A 16 1.32 -19.27 4.82
CA ILE A 16 2.40 -18.54 5.50
C ILE A 16 2.77 -19.31 6.76
N SER A 17 4.02 -19.78 6.84
CA SER A 17 4.54 -20.45 8.03
C SER A 17 4.62 -19.48 9.22
N GLY A 18 4.45 -20.01 10.44
CA GLY A 18 4.63 -19.23 11.68
C GLY A 18 5.98 -18.48 11.71
N GLU A 19 7.08 -19.15 11.35
CA GLU A 19 8.41 -18.54 11.26
C GLU A 19 8.47 -17.30 10.35
N ALA A 20 7.70 -17.31 9.24
CA ALA A 20 7.66 -16.18 8.32
C ALA A 20 6.85 -15.02 8.89
N LEU A 21 5.82 -15.30 9.69
CA LEU A 21 5.06 -14.27 10.42
C LEU A 21 5.89 -13.70 11.56
N ASP A 22 6.63 -14.54 12.29
CA ASP A 22 7.48 -14.14 13.41
C ASP A 22 8.61 -13.19 12.96
N ALA A 23 9.08 -13.33 11.71
CA ALA A 23 10.07 -12.45 11.11
C ALA A 23 9.52 -11.05 10.73
N LEU A 24 8.21 -10.82 10.81
CA LEU A 24 7.62 -9.53 10.44
C LEU A 24 7.65 -8.55 11.62
N SER A 25 8.23 -7.38 11.40
CA SER A 25 8.03 -6.20 12.27
C SER A 25 6.73 -5.46 11.95
N TRP A 26 6.13 -5.73 10.79
CA TRP A 26 4.92 -5.03 10.33
C TRP A 26 4.07 -5.90 9.39
N LEU A 27 2.78 -6.05 9.72
CA LEU A 27 1.75 -6.70 8.91
C LEU A 27 0.61 -5.73 8.60
N ARG A 28 0.17 -5.67 7.34
CA ARG A 28 -0.98 -4.84 6.92
C ARG A 28 -2.08 -5.66 6.24
N LEU A 29 -3.30 -5.56 6.75
CA LEU A 29 -4.49 -6.17 6.15
C LEU A 29 -5.10 -5.24 5.10
N SER A 30 -5.45 -5.76 3.93
CA SER A 30 -6.27 -5.04 2.96
C SER A 30 -7.75 -5.37 3.20
N LEU A 31 -8.52 -4.34 3.56
CA LEU A 31 -9.96 -4.41 3.82
C LEU A 31 -10.79 -4.22 2.53
N SER A 32 -10.18 -4.31 1.35
CA SER A 32 -10.81 -4.01 0.06
C SER A 32 -12.04 -4.86 -0.29
N ALA A 33 -12.26 -5.98 0.41
CA ALA A 33 -13.45 -6.83 0.20
C ALA A 33 -14.49 -6.74 1.31
N ILE A 34 -14.28 -5.90 2.34
CA ILE A 34 -15.23 -5.74 3.45
C ILE A 34 -16.63 -5.33 2.97
N ASP A 35 -16.68 -4.71 1.78
CA ASP A 35 -17.89 -4.27 1.10
C ASP A 35 -18.46 -5.24 0.07
N ARG A 36 -17.75 -6.31 -0.23
CA ARG A 36 -18.12 -7.28 -1.27
C ARG A 36 -18.91 -8.47 -0.74
N THR A 37 -18.88 -8.74 0.58
CA THR A 37 -19.62 -9.86 1.18
C THR A 37 -20.69 -9.34 2.14
N GLN A 38 -21.88 -9.96 2.09
CA GLN A 38 -23.00 -9.51 2.92
C GLN A 38 -22.89 -10.02 4.37
N ASN A 39 -22.35 -11.23 4.60
CA ASN A 39 -22.39 -11.85 5.92
C ASN A 39 -21.03 -12.33 6.47
N ASP A 40 -20.04 -12.65 5.62
CA ASP A 40 -18.87 -13.43 6.07
C ASP A 40 -17.57 -12.61 6.19
N TRP A 41 -17.59 -11.30 5.93
CA TRP A 41 -16.37 -10.46 5.97
C TRP A 41 -15.65 -10.49 7.33
N LYS A 42 -16.36 -10.80 8.42
CA LYS A 42 -15.76 -10.97 9.76
C LYS A 42 -14.92 -12.24 9.86
N GLU A 43 -15.35 -13.34 9.26
CA GLU A 43 -14.61 -14.60 9.22
C GLU A 43 -13.30 -14.43 8.45
N TRP A 44 -13.26 -13.49 7.51
CA TRP A 44 -12.06 -13.20 6.71
C TRP A 44 -11.02 -12.38 7.47
N LEU A 45 -11.45 -11.73 8.56
CA LEU A 45 -10.61 -10.97 9.48
C LEU A 45 -10.15 -11.81 10.67
N GLU A 46 -10.43 -13.12 10.68
CA GLU A 46 -9.72 -14.10 11.50
C GLU A 46 -8.27 -14.22 11.00
N VAL A 47 -7.53 -13.12 11.11
CA VAL A 47 -6.10 -13.21 11.34
C VAL A 47 -5.93 -14.10 12.57
N PRO A 48 -4.89 -14.94 12.66
CA PRO A 48 -4.49 -15.50 13.94
C PRO A 48 -4.10 -14.33 14.86
N VAL A 49 -5.09 -13.68 15.48
CA VAL A 49 -4.92 -12.52 16.39
C VAL A 49 -4.34 -12.98 17.73
N GLY A 50 -4.27 -14.30 17.96
CA GLY A 50 -3.58 -14.88 19.10
C GLY A 50 -2.14 -15.24 18.76
N SER A 51 -1.21 -14.67 19.51
CA SER A 51 0.18 -15.14 19.71
C SER A 51 1.28 -14.73 18.73
N TYR A 52 1.27 -13.49 18.20
CA TYR A 52 2.56 -12.91 17.84
C TYR A 52 3.21 -12.40 19.13
N ASP A 53 4.15 -13.16 19.68
CA ASP A 53 4.94 -12.83 20.89
C ASP A 53 5.98 -11.73 20.60
N ASN A 54 5.83 -11.02 19.48
CA ASN A 54 6.80 -10.11 18.90
C ASN A 54 6.19 -8.71 18.82
N ASP A 55 7.02 -7.66 18.89
CA ASP A 55 6.69 -6.23 18.73
C ASP A 55 6.20 -5.88 17.29
N MET A 56 5.44 -6.77 16.65
CA MET A 56 4.91 -6.60 15.30
C MET A 56 3.76 -5.61 15.30
N VAL A 57 3.88 -4.57 14.47
CA VAL A 57 2.76 -3.66 14.21
C VAL A 57 1.72 -4.34 13.34
N LEU A 58 0.46 -4.33 13.76
CA LEU A 58 -0.67 -4.74 12.90
C LEU A 58 -1.42 -3.51 12.41
N GLY A 59 -1.53 -3.36 11.10
CA GLY A 59 -2.31 -2.30 10.49
C GLY A 59 -3.36 -2.81 9.52
N ALA A 60 -4.25 -1.92 9.11
CA ALA A 60 -5.19 -2.18 8.04
C ALA A 60 -5.21 -1.03 7.02
N SER A 61 -5.63 -1.33 5.80
CA SER A 61 -5.88 -0.34 4.76
C SER A 61 -7.18 -0.62 4.04
N TYR A 62 -7.96 0.42 3.79
CA TYR A 62 -9.20 0.36 3.02
C TYR A 62 -9.14 1.36 1.86
N ILE A 63 -9.53 0.90 0.67
CA ILE A 63 -9.62 1.74 -0.53
C ILE A 63 -11.09 2.13 -0.72
N TRP A 64 -11.36 3.42 -0.68
CA TRP A 64 -12.67 4.01 -0.90
C TRP A 64 -12.96 4.12 -2.39
N HIS A 65 -14.03 3.45 -2.84
CA HIS A 65 -14.41 3.31 -4.24
C HIS A 65 -15.92 3.57 -4.45
N ASP A 66 -16.41 3.54 -5.69
CA ASP A 66 -17.80 3.89 -6.02
C ASP A 66 -18.84 3.07 -5.22
N GLN A 67 -18.58 1.78 -4.97
CA GLN A 67 -19.48 0.97 -4.13
C GLN A 67 -19.47 1.40 -2.65
N SER A 68 -18.39 1.96 -2.13
CA SER A 68 -18.33 2.55 -0.79
C SER A 68 -19.24 3.77 -0.71
N ASP A 69 -19.30 4.56 -1.79
CA ASP A 69 -20.20 5.72 -1.89
C ASP A 69 -21.67 5.27 -1.81
N VAL A 70 -22.00 4.12 -2.42
CA VAL A 70 -23.35 3.51 -2.37
C VAL A 70 -23.69 2.95 -0.98
N LEU A 71 -22.76 2.23 -0.35
CA LEU A 71 -22.97 1.60 0.96
C LEU A 71 -22.92 2.59 2.11
N GLY A 72 -22.17 3.68 1.94
CA GLY A 72 -22.08 4.83 2.84
C GLY A 72 -21.82 4.41 4.29
N TRP A 73 -22.86 4.55 5.11
CA TRP A 73 -22.79 4.25 6.54
C TRP A 73 -22.43 2.80 6.85
N THR A 74 -22.85 1.85 6.01
CA THR A 74 -22.53 0.43 6.20
C THR A 74 -21.02 0.19 6.17
N THR A 75 -20.31 0.78 5.20
CA THR A 75 -18.84 0.71 5.11
C THR A 75 -18.20 1.31 6.35
N ILE A 76 -18.72 2.44 6.82
CA ILE A 76 -18.21 3.13 8.02
C ILE A 76 -18.37 2.26 9.27
N GLU A 77 -19.53 1.65 9.48
CA GLU A 77 -19.78 0.74 10.62
C GLU A 77 -18.85 -0.47 10.60
N ARG A 78 -18.58 -1.02 9.41
CA ARG A 78 -17.63 -2.12 9.24
C ARG A 78 -16.21 -1.71 9.61
N LEU A 79 -15.74 -0.55 9.15
CA LEU A 79 -14.42 -0.02 9.51
C LEU A 79 -14.29 0.24 11.02
N ARG A 80 -15.35 0.77 11.65
CA ARG A 80 -15.40 0.94 13.11
C ARG A 80 -15.33 -0.39 13.84
N TRP A 81 -16.08 -1.39 13.38
CA TRP A 81 -16.03 -2.72 13.95
C TRP A 81 -14.61 -3.29 13.91
N VAL A 82 -13.87 -3.13 12.80
CA VAL A 82 -12.45 -3.55 12.73
C VAL A 82 -11.61 -2.84 13.79
N ALA A 83 -11.72 -1.52 13.91
CA ALA A 83 -10.98 -0.75 14.91
C ALA A 83 -11.31 -1.17 16.36
N GLU A 84 -12.58 -1.51 16.63
CA GLU A 84 -13.07 -1.80 17.98
C GLU A 84 -12.89 -3.28 18.38
N ASN A 85 -12.76 -4.21 17.42
CA ASN A 85 -12.80 -5.66 17.67
C ASN A 85 -11.53 -6.39 17.22
N THR A 86 -10.51 -5.67 16.75
CA THR A 86 -9.20 -6.23 16.39
C THR A 86 -8.08 -5.45 17.08
N ASN A 87 -6.86 -5.99 17.05
CA ASN A 87 -5.66 -5.33 17.58
C ASN A 87 -4.93 -4.48 16.54
N VAL A 88 -5.64 -3.93 15.53
CA VAL A 88 -5.03 -3.02 14.57
C VAL A 88 -4.63 -1.72 15.27
N GLU A 89 -3.38 -1.29 15.07
CA GLU A 89 -2.88 -0.02 15.58
C GLU A 89 -3.26 1.15 14.68
N TYR A 90 -3.54 0.87 13.41
CA TYR A 90 -4.02 1.88 12.46
C TYR A 90 -4.95 1.30 11.40
N ILE A 91 -5.82 2.17 10.87
CA ILE A 91 -6.61 1.93 9.67
C ILE A 91 -6.37 3.09 8.69
N ARG A 92 -5.66 2.79 7.60
CA ARG A 92 -5.36 3.74 6.54
C ARG A 92 -6.49 3.76 5.50
N LEU A 93 -7.17 4.88 5.39
CA LEU A 93 -8.14 5.14 4.33
C LEU A 93 -7.45 5.76 3.12
N LEU A 94 -7.73 5.24 1.93
CA LEU A 94 -7.16 5.69 0.67
C LEU A 94 -8.29 5.89 -0.35
N PRO A 95 -8.21 6.89 -1.24
CA PRO A 95 -9.07 6.92 -2.41
C PRO A 95 -8.67 5.78 -3.37
N ASP A 96 -9.61 5.32 -4.19
CA ASP A 96 -9.28 4.54 -5.38
C ASP A 96 -8.42 5.38 -6.33
N CYS A 97 -7.14 5.02 -6.44
CA CYS A 97 -6.16 5.67 -7.31
C CYS A 97 -6.00 4.95 -8.65
N SER A 98 -6.89 4.02 -9.01
CA SER A 98 -6.87 3.41 -10.34
C SER A 98 -7.01 4.47 -11.43
N TRP A 99 -6.48 4.16 -12.61
CA TRP A 99 -6.48 5.09 -13.75
C TRP A 99 -7.88 5.65 -14.05
N ASP A 100 -8.91 4.79 -14.00
CA ASP A 100 -10.29 5.17 -14.30
C ASP A 100 -10.92 6.04 -13.21
N ALA A 101 -10.40 5.98 -11.97
CA ALA A 101 -10.90 6.75 -10.83
C ALA A 101 -10.11 8.04 -10.57
N ARG A 102 -9.03 8.31 -11.31
CA ARG A 102 -8.06 9.38 -11.02
C ARG A 102 -8.68 10.78 -10.89
N GLU A 103 -9.72 11.08 -11.67
CA GLU A 103 -10.37 12.40 -11.67
C GLU A 103 -11.17 12.65 -10.38
N LYS A 104 -11.64 11.57 -9.72
CA LYS A 104 -12.36 11.64 -8.44
C LYS A 104 -11.42 11.69 -7.24
N VAL A 105 -10.11 11.45 -7.42
CA VAL A 105 -9.14 11.36 -6.31
C VAL A 105 -9.12 12.63 -5.44
N PRO A 106 -9.08 13.87 -5.98
CA PRO A 106 -9.05 15.07 -5.14
C PRO A 106 -10.30 15.23 -4.26
N GLU A 107 -11.49 15.02 -4.83
CA GLU A 107 -12.76 15.08 -4.08
C GLU A 107 -12.81 13.99 -3.00
N ARG A 108 -12.40 12.77 -3.33
CA ARG A 108 -12.35 11.66 -2.37
C ARG A 108 -11.37 11.89 -1.24
N LEU A 109 -10.20 12.47 -1.51
CA LEU A 109 -9.25 12.84 -0.46
C LEU A 109 -9.89 13.81 0.53
N GLN A 110 -10.58 14.84 0.02
CA GLN A 110 -11.27 15.82 0.85
C GLN A 110 -12.39 15.18 1.69
N PHE A 111 -13.17 14.26 1.09
CA PHE A 111 -14.15 13.46 1.82
C PHE A 111 -13.50 12.61 2.92
N LEU A 112 -12.43 11.88 2.61
CA LEU A 112 -11.74 11.00 3.55
C LEU A 112 -11.10 11.77 4.70
N GLU A 113 -10.55 12.96 4.46
CA GLU A 113 -10.08 13.85 5.52
C GLU A 113 -11.21 14.24 6.47
N GLY A 114 -12.39 14.57 5.92
CA GLY A 114 -13.58 14.83 6.70
C GLY A 114 -14.07 13.61 7.48
N LEU A 115 -14.01 12.43 6.87
CA LEU A 115 -14.40 11.17 7.51
C LEU A 115 -13.47 10.80 8.66
N VAL A 116 -12.15 10.88 8.45
CA VAL A 116 -11.14 10.62 9.49
C VAL A 116 -11.35 11.54 10.70
N LYS A 117 -11.62 12.83 10.47
CA LYS A 117 -11.95 13.78 11.56
C LYS A 117 -13.21 13.38 12.33
N ARG A 118 -14.21 12.77 11.68
CA ARG A 118 -15.45 12.30 12.32
C ARG A 118 -15.26 10.99 13.07
N LEU A 119 -14.47 10.06 12.52
CA LEU A 119 -14.18 8.77 13.14
C LEU A 119 -13.25 8.92 14.34
N GLY A 120 -12.45 9.99 14.37
CA GLY A 120 -11.44 10.22 15.38
C GLY A 120 -10.11 9.56 15.00
N THR A 121 -9.03 10.14 15.51
CA THR A 121 -7.66 9.62 15.31
C THR A 121 -6.97 9.52 16.66
N PRO A 122 -6.30 8.40 17.01
CA PRO A 122 -6.20 7.08 16.33
C PRO A 122 -7.47 6.18 16.44
N PRO A 123 -7.61 5.09 15.63
CA PRO A 123 -6.62 4.50 14.72
C PRO A 123 -6.73 4.95 13.25
N PHE A 124 -7.69 5.79 12.89
CA PHE A 124 -7.92 6.16 11.49
C PHE A 124 -6.93 7.23 10.99
N PHE A 125 -6.48 7.11 9.75
CA PHE A 125 -5.82 8.21 9.04
C PHE A 125 -6.01 8.09 7.52
N THR A 126 -5.74 9.16 6.79
CA THR A 126 -5.74 9.18 5.32
C THR A 126 -4.37 9.58 4.79
N GLN A 127 -4.01 9.09 3.61
CA GLN A 127 -2.75 9.43 2.94
C GLN A 127 -3.05 10.18 1.64
N HIS A 128 -2.40 11.32 1.46
CA HIS A 128 -2.53 12.13 0.26
C HIS A 128 -1.72 11.50 -0.89
N LYS A 129 -2.42 10.82 -1.80
CA LYS A 129 -1.87 10.18 -2.99
C LYS A 129 -2.54 10.73 -4.24
N VAL A 130 -2.04 11.85 -4.74
CA VAL A 130 -2.50 12.42 -6.01
C VAL A 130 -1.60 11.88 -7.13
N PRO A 131 -2.14 11.13 -8.12
CA PRO A 131 -1.34 10.62 -9.23
C PRO A 131 -0.76 11.77 -10.05
N ALA A 132 0.56 11.73 -10.27
CA ALA A 132 1.29 12.62 -11.17
C ALA A 132 2.55 11.90 -11.68
N ALA A 133 3.38 12.56 -12.47
CA ALA A 133 4.66 12.00 -12.91
C ALA A 133 5.81 12.78 -12.25
N PRO A 134 6.64 12.16 -11.39
CA PRO A 134 7.80 12.85 -10.84
C PRO A 134 8.89 13.01 -11.91
N PRO A 135 9.84 13.96 -11.72
CA PRO A 135 10.97 14.10 -12.64
C PRO A 135 11.87 12.87 -12.64
N ARG A 136 12.03 12.19 -11.50
CA ARG A 136 12.79 10.95 -11.32
C ARG A 136 12.07 9.99 -10.38
N CYS A 137 12.32 8.69 -10.53
CA CYS A 137 11.77 7.65 -9.67
C CYS A 137 12.85 7.02 -8.79
N TRP A 138 13.02 7.54 -7.58
CA TRP A 138 13.96 7.04 -6.58
C TRP A 138 13.44 5.84 -5.80
N LEU A 139 12.12 5.59 -5.85
CA LEU A 139 11.50 4.50 -5.11
C LEU A 139 12.05 3.13 -5.48
N GLY A 140 12.44 2.90 -6.74
CA GLY A 140 12.94 1.60 -7.15
C GLY A 140 14.21 1.18 -6.40
N GLY A 141 15.11 2.11 -6.11
CA GLY A 141 16.34 1.82 -5.37
C GLY A 141 16.15 1.74 -3.86
N LEU A 142 15.02 2.21 -3.32
CA LEU A 142 14.79 2.31 -1.87
C LEU A 142 13.70 1.36 -1.36
N HIS A 143 12.74 1.02 -2.21
CA HIS A 143 11.59 0.20 -1.86
C HIS A 143 11.22 -0.72 -3.04
N PRO A 144 12.09 -1.70 -3.33
CA PRO A 144 11.81 -2.65 -4.38
C PRO A 144 10.72 -3.63 -3.99
N VAL A 145 10.05 -4.17 -5.01
CA VAL A 145 8.91 -5.08 -4.85
C VAL A 145 9.23 -6.40 -5.52
N LEU A 146 9.41 -7.44 -4.70
CA LEU A 146 9.46 -8.82 -5.17
C LEU A 146 8.04 -9.30 -5.46
N ASN A 147 7.78 -9.73 -6.69
CA ASN A 147 6.51 -10.32 -7.08
C ASN A 147 6.59 -11.85 -7.11
N THR A 148 5.44 -12.52 -7.15
CA THR A 148 5.33 -13.99 -7.11
C THR A 148 5.87 -14.69 -8.36
N ASP A 149 6.17 -13.95 -9.44
CA ASP A 149 6.89 -14.48 -10.61
C ASP A 149 8.40 -14.61 -10.38
N GLY A 150 8.89 -14.18 -9.21
CA GLY A 150 10.30 -14.22 -8.84
C GLY A 150 11.12 -13.04 -9.34
N ASP A 151 10.48 -12.09 -10.02
CA ASP A 151 11.10 -10.87 -10.50
C ASP A 151 10.88 -9.70 -9.54
N VAL A 152 11.82 -8.76 -9.58
CA VAL A 152 11.84 -7.55 -8.76
C VAL A 152 11.43 -6.36 -9.62
N TYR A 153 10.53 -5.55 -9.08
CA TYR A 153 9.93 -4.37 -9.71
C TYR A 153 10.21 -3.12 -8.87
N PRO A 154 10.26 -1.92 -9.49
CA PRO A 154 10.67 -0.71 -8.79
C PRO A 154 9.57 -0.12 -7.89
N CYS A 155 8.32 -0.57 -8.02
CA CYS A 155 7.21 -0.05 -7.21
C CYS A 155 5.97 -0.96 -7.33
N ASP A 156 5.18 -1.08 -6.25
CA ASP A 156 3.93 -1.84 -6.21
C ASP A 156 2.80 -1.18 -7.01
N SER A 157 2.89 0.13 -7.20
CA SER A 157 1.86 0.94 -7.84
C SER A 157 2.01 1.02 -9.36
N LEU A 158 3.02 0.35 -9.94
CA LEU A 158 3.17 0.27 -11.39
C LEU A 158 1.94 -0.35 -12.06
N VAL A 159 1.29 -1.27 -11.38
CA VAL A 159 0.04 -1.92 -11.82
C VAL A 159 -1.11 -0.94 -12.05
N LEU A 160 -1.02 0.27 -11.47
CA LEU A 160 -2.02 1.33 -11.66
C LEU A 160 -1.82 2.09 -12.98
N ASN A 161 -0.68 1.93 -13.65
CA ASN A 161 -0.45 2.57 -14.94
C ASN A 161 -1.35 1.94 -16.02
N PRO A 162 -1.84 2.74 -16.97
CA PRO A 162 -2.75 2.25 -18.01
C PRO A 162 -2.10 1.18 -18.91
N SER A 163 -0.79 1.27 -19.13
CA SER A 163 0.00 0.29 -19.88
C SER A 163 0.25 -1.03 -19.13
N ALA A 164 -0.08 -1.10 -17.84
CA ALA A 164 0.23 -2.25 -16.99
C ALA A 164 -0.86 -3.32 -17.01
N HIS A 165 -2.06 -2.97 -17.47
CA HIS A 165 -3.23 -3.85 -17.42
C HIS A 165 -3.44 -4.50 -16.05
N GLN A 166 -3.20 -3.74 -14.96
CA GLN A 166 -3.33 -4.19 -13.57
C GLN A 166 -2.42 -5.37 -13.19
N ARG A 167 -1.25 -5.48 -13.84
CA ARG A 167 -0.27 -6.53 -13.59
C ARG A 167 1.14 -5.95 -13.53
N PHE A 168 2.03 -6.67 -12.86
CA PHE A 168 3.47 -6.40 -12.95
C PHE A 168 3.94 -6.80 -14.36
N HIS A 169 3.98 -5.84 -15.27
CA HIS A 169 4.35 -6.08 -16.67
C HIS A 169 5.87 -6.25 -16.80
N PRO A 170 6.37 -7.19 -17.64
CA PRO A 170 7.80 -7.43 -17.81
C PRO A 170 8.66 -6.21 -18.18
N LEU A 171 8.04 -5.19 -18.78
CA LEU A 171 8.70 -3.92 -19.15
C LEU A 171 9.28 -3.15 -17.95
N TRP A 172 8.82 -3.43 -16.72
CA TRP A 172 9.34 -2.77 -15.51
C TRP A 172 10.26 -3.63 -14.67
N ARG A 173 10.60 -4.86 -15.11
CA ARG A 173 11.49 -5.75 -14.35
C ARG A 173 12.86 -5.13 -14.20
N GLN A 174 13.40 -5.19 -12.99
CA GLN A 174 14.73 -4.70 -12.64
C GLN A 174 15.73 -5.86 -12.65
N CYS A 175 15.40 -6.94 -11.95
CA CYS A 175 16.19 -8.17 -11.88
C CYS A 175 15.32 -9.35 -11.42
N HIS A 176 15.87 -10.57 -11.50
CA HIS A 176 15.32 -11.73 -10.80
C HIS A 176 15.75 -11.71 -9.32
N MET A 177 14.98 -12.34 -8.42
CA MET A 177 15.26 -12.35 -6.97
C MET A 177 16.70 -12.75 -6.61
N SER A 178 17.33 -13.61 -7.42
CA SER A 178 18.71 -14.05 -7.20
C SER A 178 19.77 -12.96 -7.41
N GLY A 179 19.42 -11.86 -8.06
CA GLY A 179 20.29 -10.70 -8.31
C GLY A 179 19.91 -9.46 -7.48
N VAL A 180 18.98 -9.59 -6.53
CA VAL A 180 18.48 -8.44 -5.76
C VAL A 180 19.57 -7.79 -4.91
N ASP A 181 20.48 -8.58 -4.34
CA ASP A 181 21.57 -8.09 -3.48
C ASP A 181 22.54 -7.20 -4.27
N GLU A 182 22.92 -7.62 -5.48
CA GLU A 182 23.79 -6.83 -6.36
C GLU A 182 23.10 -5.51 -6.77
N TRP A 183 21.81 -5.58 -7.07
CA TRP A 183 21.05 -4.42 -7.51
C TRP A 183 20.83 -3.39 -6.38
N ILE A 184 20.49 -3.83 -5.16
CA ILE A 184 20.32 -2.94 -3.99
C ILE A 184 21.67 -2.37 -3.52
N SER A 185 22.76 -3.12 -3.66
CA SER A 185 24.10 -2.67 -3.25
C SER A 185 24.72 -1.62 -4.18
N GLY A 186 24.10 -1.36 -5.34
CA GLY A 186 24.55 -0.33 -6.27
C GLY A 186 24.27 1.09 -5.77
N GLU A 187 24.82 2.08 -6.48
CA GLU A 187 24.49 3.49 -6.24
C GLU A 187 22.99 3.73 -6.50
N PRO A 188 22.30 4.48 -5.62
CA PRO A 188 20.90 4.85 -5.85
C PRO A 188 20.74 5.57 -7.19
N HIS A 189 19.79 5.11 -8.00
CA HIS A 189 19.52 5.67 -9.32
C HIS A 189 18.01 5.63 -9.62
N SER A 190 17.58 6.41 -10.61
CA SER A 190 16.21 6.32 -11.11
C SER A 190 16.02 5.00 -11.85
N CYS A 191 15.17 4.12 -11.33
CA CYS A 191 15.02 2.76 -11.85
C CYS A 191 14.14 2.67 -13.11
N ILE A 192 13.41 3.74 -13.43
CA ILE A 192 12.55 3.81 -14.62
C ILE A 192 12.61 5.19 -15.27
N ASP A 193 12.32 5.22 -16.57
CA ASP A 193 11.88 6.43 -17.25
C ASP A 193 10.45 6.78 -16.76
N THR A 194 10.30 7.95 -16.13
CA THR A 194 9.02 8.39 -15.57
C THR A 194 7.98 8.72 -16.63
N SER A 195 8.39 8.89 -17.90
CA SER A 195 7.46 8.99 -19.04
C SER A 195 6.59 7.73 -19.20
N MET A 196 7.09 6.57 -18.75
CA MET A 196 6.37 5.30 -18.74
C MET A 196 5.45 5.11 -17.52
N CYS A 197 5.51 6.02 -16.54
CA CYS A 197 4.75 5.97 -15.29
C CYS A 197 4.01 7.29 -15.03
N PRO A 198 3.04 7.66 -15.88
CA PRO A 198 2.37 8.96 -15.81
C PRO A 198 1.45 9.14 -14.60
N ALA A 199 1.12 8.06 -13.88
CA ALA A 199 0.18 8.06 -12.75
C ALA A 199 0.85 7.59 -11.45
N CYS A 200 2.06 8.08 -11.17
CA CYS A 200 2.76 7.80 -9.93
C CYS A 200 2.03 8.39 -8.72
N VAL A 201 1.46 7.49 -7.90
CA VAL A 201 0.86 7.82 -6.60
C VAL A 201 1.87 8.17 -5.51
N PHE A 202 3.15 8.17 -5.86
CA PHE A 202 4.27 8.51 -4.99
C PHE A 202 5.07 9.72 -5.50
N THR A 203 4.44 10.59 -6.30
CA THR A 203 5.11 11.76 -6.87
C THR A 203 5.73 12.63 -5.78
N HIS A 204 4.96 12.96 -4.74
CA HIS A 204 5.45 13.77 -3.64
C HIS A 204 6.63 13.12 -2.89
N GLN A 205 6.58 11.81 -2.64
CA GLN A 205 7.70 11.09 -2.04
C GLN A 205 8.94 11.13 -2.92
N ASN A 206 8.79 10.98 -4.24
CA ASN A 206 9.90 11.09 -5.17
C ASN A 206 10.47 12.51 -5.21
N GLU A 207 9.66 13.55 -5.12
CA GLU A 207 10.13 14.95 -5.03
C GLU A 207 10.93 15.20 -3.75
N LEU A 208 10.47 14.67 -2.60
CA LEU A 208 11.20 14.76 -1.33
C LEU A 208 12.55 14.03 -1.40
N LEU A 209 12.57 12.84 -2.00
CA LEU A 209 13.80 12.09 -2.24
C LEU A 209 14.71 12.80 -3.24
N ASP A 210 14.15 13.39 -4.30
CA ASP A 210 14.90 14.15 -5.30
C ASP A 210 15.63 15.33 -4.66
N ALA A 211 14.94 16.08 -3.79
CA ALA A 211 15.54 17.15 -3.00
C ALA A 211 16.68 16.63 -2.11
N ALA A 212 16.46 15.53 -1.39
CA ALA A 212 17.48 14.93 -0.53
C ALA A 212 18.69 14.37 -1.29
N MET A 213 18.51 13.95 -2.55
CA MET A 213 19.57 13.33 -3.37
C MET A 213 20.32 14.36 -4.23
N ILE A 214 19.67 15.43 -4.71
CA ILE A 214 20.34 16.52 -5.46
C ILE A 214 21.16 17.40 -4.52
N GLU A 215 20.62 17.69 -3.34
CA GLU A 215 21.29 18.54 -2.39
C GLU A 215 22.19 17.67 -1.50
N GLY A 216 23.50 17.71 -1.72
CA GLY A 216 24.50 17.19 -0.77
C GLY A 216 24.53 17.97 0.56
N LEU A 217 23.36 18.25 1.16
CA LEU A 217 23.09 19.24 2.21
C LEU A 217 22.96 18.67 3.62
N HIS A 218 23.44 17.45 3.86
CA HIS A 218 23.57 16.91 5.20
C HIS A 218 25.00 16.51 5.57
N LYS A 219 25.98 17.30 5.11
CA LYS A 219 27.28 17.40 5.80
C LYS A 219 27.19 18.13 7.16
N GLU A 220 26.00 18.58 7.57
CA GLU A 220 25.78 19.29 8.84
C GLU A 220 24.82 18.57 9.81
N PHE A 221 24.53 17.27 9.61
CA PHE A 221 23.93 16.44 10.66
C PHE A 221 25.00 15.58 11.36
N ILE A 222 26.05 16.24 11.84
CA ILE A 222 26.96 15.72 12.89
C ILE A 222 26.69 16.52 14.16
#